data_AF-A0A7Y5NGV1-F1
#
_entry.id   AF-A0A7Y5NGV1-F1
#
_cell.length_a   1.000
_cell.length_b   1.000
_cell.length_c   1.000
_cell.angle_alpha   90.00
_cell.angle_beta   90.00
_cell.angle_gamma   90.00
#
_symmetry.space_group_name_H-M   'P 1'
#
loop_
_entity.id
_entity.type
_entity.pdbx_description
1 polymer ?
#
loop_
_entity_poly.entity_id
_entity_poly.type
_entity_poly.pdbx_seq_one_letter_code
_entity_poly.pdbx_strand_id
1 'polypeptide(L)'
;MVRNRSIKSVLPVMLLLLFALAAHAQQQTLTPETVVALKSVSSVAIDPTGKNIVYILRAPRAAEEETGAAFMELFVIPVSGGVARQFTYKPNGVSSLQWSPDGKWIYFAARRKEKDEHNEVYRIAVDGGEAEQVSQSSNGVRQYLLSPDGKWIAYAMSDAQNEAEKKAAKLGNDVNTVDKNFKHYRLYVQAVGGSAAKMIGGEMSVWEFEWSPDASQLVFQASPTPRTDDSYMFKKLYLVARDGSSAPKILTKTDGKLGHLAWSPDGKMIAYNAGVDETDPAAGSIFVVPATGGAAKNLSENYEGTVLWVDWLDNATLVFTATERSHTALNTMPATGGARKAIISSGYAFSTASTTADGKTFALAMSAFNHTSEAFVGNFATKKVTRLTASNPELDQIKFAGAKEISWKAKDGLEITGLLMLPHDYQTGKKYPCIVQIHGGPESAYVE
;
A
#
# COMPACT_ATOMS: atom_id res chain seq x y z
N MET A 1 -21.01 40.96 -70.52
CA MET A 1 -20.89 41.23 -69.06
C MET A 1 -21.04 39.91 -68.32
N VAL A 2 -19.92 39.25 -67.98
CA VAL A 2 -19.92 37.98 -67.25
C VAL A 2 -19.88 38.30 -65.75
N ARG A 3 -20.88 37.81 -65.01
CA ARG A 3 -21.07 38.09 -63.58
C ARG A 3 -20.24 37.11 -62.75
N ASN A 4 -19.30 37.67 -62.00
CA ASN A 4 -18.37 37.00 -61.10
C ASN A 4 -19.13 36.39 -59.91
N ARG A 5 -19.28 35.06 -59.86
CA ARG A 5 -19.73 34.32 -58.67
C ARG A 5 -18.53 33.56 -58.12
N SER A 6 -17.91 34.01 -57.05
CA SER A 6 -16.91 33.17 -56.37
C SER A 6 -16.51 33.68 -54.98
N ILE A 7 -16.46 32.73 -54.03
CA ILE A 7 -15.64 32.72 -52.80
C ILE A 7 -16.06 33.70 -51.67
N LYS A 8 -17.28 33.60 -51.14
CA LYS A 8 -17.59 34.18 -49.81
C LYS A 8 -18.13 33.19 -48.77
N SER A 9 -18.37 31.93 -49.13
CA SER A 9 -18.99 30.93 -48.25
C SER A 9 -18.09 29.77 -47.82
N VAL A 10 -16.85 29.69 -48.33
CA VAL A 10 -15.90 28.59 -47.97
C VAL A 10 -15.07 28.93 -46.72
N LEU A 11 -14.76 30.21 -46.52
CA LEU A 11 -13.88 30.68 -45.44
C LEU A 11 -14.43 30.44 -44.01
N PRO A 12 -15.74 30.64 -43.71
CA PRO A 12 -16.27 30.39 -42.36
C PRO A 12 -16.35 28.89 -42.02
N VAL A 13 -16.64 28.04 -43.01
CA VAL A 13 -16.68 26.57 -42.84
C VAL A 13 -15.28 26.00 -42.60
N MET A 14 -14.28 26.54 -43.31
CA MET A 14 -12.88 26.13 -43.15
C MET A 14 -12.30 26.59 -41.79
N LEU A 15 -12.69 27.79 -41.30
CA LEU A 15 -12.33 28.23 -39.94
C LEU A 15 -12.97 27.35 -38.86
N LEU A 16 -14.26 26.99 -39.00
CA LEU A 16 -14.94 26.08 -38.07
C LEU A 16 -14.31 24.68 -38.04
N LEU A 17 -13.89 24.15 -39.19
CA LEU A 17 -13.14 22.89 -39.29
C LEU A 17 -11.75 22.99 -38.65
N LEU A 18 -11.03 24.10 -38.81
CA LEU A 18 -9.73 24.34 -38.18
C LEU A 18 -9.84 24.50 -36.66
N PHE A 19 -10.88 25.18 -36.16
CA PHE A 19 -11.18 25.26 -34.72
C PHE A 19 -11.56 23.89 -34.15
N ALA A 20 -12.35 23.09 -34.88
CA ALA A 20 -12.69 21.73 -34.47
C ALA A 20 -11.46 20.80 -34.44
N LEU A 21 -10.54 20.93 -35.41
CA LEU A 21 -9.29 20.16 -35.46
C LEU A 21 -8.31 20.57 -34.36
N ALA A 22 -8.17 21.86 -34.07
CA ALA A 22 -7.34 22.34 -32.97
C ALA A 22 -7.90 21.91 -31.60
N ALA A 23 -9.23 21.94 -31.42
CA ALA A 23 -9.89 21.44 -30.21
C ALA A 23 -9.75 19.91 -30.06
N HIS A 24 -9.81 19.13 -31.14
CA HIS A 24 -9.55 17.69 -31.11
C HIS A 24 -8.08 17.35 -30.85
N ALA A 25 -7.13 18.12 -31.40
CA ALA A 25 -5.71 17.95 -31.12
C ALA A 25 -5.35 18.29 -29.66
N GLN A 26 -6.06 19.27 -29.07
CA GLN A 26 -5.94 19.61 -27.65
C GLN A 26 -6.50 18.51 -26.72
N GLN A 27 -7.32 17.60 -27.24
CA GLN A 27 -7.91 16.48 -26.50
C GLN A 27 -6.96 15.27 -26.34
N GLN A 28 -5.74 15.33 -26.89
CA GLN A 28 -4.78 14.21 -26.92
C GLN A 28 -3.55 14.39 -26.01
N THR A 29 -3.47 15.47 -25.24
CA THR A 29 -2.33 15.77 -24.37
C THR A 29 -2.71 15.85 -22.90
N LEU A 30 -1.81 15.39 -22.03
CA LEU A 30 -1.98 15.43 -20.58
C LEU A 30 -1.73 16.86 -20.07
N THR A 31 -2.68 17.45 -19.33
CA THR A 31 -2.52 18.79 -18.72
C THR A 31 -2.30 18.70 -17.21
N PRO A 32 -1.69 19.71 -16.56
CA PRO A 32 -1.57 19.75 -15.11
C PRO A 32 -2.91 19.59 -14.38
N GLU A 33 -3.97 20.20 -14.91
CA GLU A 33 -5.33 20.13 -14.36
C GLU A 33 -5.87 18.69 -14.42
N THR A 34 -5.64 17.98 -15.54
CA THR A 34 -5.97 16.55 -15.63
C THR A 34 -5.20 15.75 -14.59
N VAL A 35 -3.88 15.97 -14.47
CA VAL A 35 -3.02 15.21 -13.54
C VAL A 35 -3.48 15.32 -12.09
N VAL A 36 -3.82 16.53 -11.62
CA VAL A 36 -4.25 16.73 -10.23
C VAL A 36 -5.66 16.17 -9.95
N ALA A 37 -6.47 15.98 -11.00
CA ALA A 37 -7.81 15.42 -10.90
C ALA A 37 -7.86 13.88 -10.97
N LEU A 38 -6.74 13.21 -11.30
CA LEU A 38 -6.72 11.76 -11.49
C LEU A 38 -7.09 10.99 -10.23
N LYS A 39 -8.02 10.06 -10.40
CA LYS A 39 -8.39 9.07 -9.40
C LYS A 39 -7.39 7.92 -9.37
N SER A 40 -7.28 7.22 -8.26
CA SER A 40 -6.42 6.04 -8.15
C SER A 40 -6.94 5.07 -7.10
N VAL A 41 -6.83 3.78 -7.37
CA VAL A 41 -7.01 2.73 -6.37
C VAL A 41 -5.79 2.71 -5.47
N SER A 42 -5.99 2.94 -4.18
CA SER A 42 -4.91 3.06 -3.19
C SER A 42 -4.67 1.79 -2.37
N SER A 43 -5.66 0.91 -2.29
CA SER A 43 -5.61 -0.34 -1.53
C SER A 43 -6.63 -1.31 -2.10
N VAL A 44 -6.31 -2.61 -2.07
CA VAL A 44 -7.20 -3.71 -2.45
C VAL A 44 -7.11 -4.84 -1.44
N ALA A 45 -8.19 -5.60 -1.28
CA ALA A 45 -8.18 -6.90 -0.61
C ALA A 45 -9.14 -7.86 -1.30
N ILE A 46 -8.71 -9.10 -1.56
CA ILE A 46 -9.56 -10.15 -2.11
C ILE A 46 -10.24 -10.90 -0.96
N ASP A 47 -11.52 -11.26 -1.11
CA ASP A 47 -12.22 -12.02 -0.07
C ASP A 47 -11.68 -13.46 0.02
N PRO A 48 -11.86 -14.14 1.16
CA PRO A 48 -11.33 -15.50 1.36
C PRO A 48 -11.79 -16.52 0.31
N THR A 49 -12.96 -16.31 -0.32
CA THR A 49 -13.51 -17.21 -1.35
C THR A 49 -13.06 -16.86 -2.78
N GLY A 50 -12.39 -15.72 -2.98
CA GLY A 50 -11.91 -15.28 -4.29
C GLY A 50 -12.99 -14.81 -5.26
N LYS A 51 -14.15 -14.38 -4.77
CA LYS A 51 -15.30 -13.93 -5.57
C LYS A 51 -15.36 -12.43 -5.73
N ASN A 52 -14.86 -11.68 -4.76
CA ASN A 52 -14.98 -10.23 -4.66
C ASN A 52 -13.64 -9.60 -4.26
N ILE A 53 -13.39 -8.41 -4.79
CA ILE A 53 -12.32 -7.53 -4.35
C ILE A 53 -12.95 -6.29 -3.75
N VAL A 54 -12.53 -5.94 -2.53
CA VAL A 54 -12.79 -4.63 -1.96
C VAL A 54 -11.59 -3.73 -2.26
N TYR A 55 -11.85 -2.47 -2.60
CA TYR A 55 -10.79 -1.50 -2.88
C TYR A 55 -11.15 -0.10 -2.39
N ILE A 56 -10.13 0.73 -2.14
CA ILE A 56 -10.28 2.14 -1.81
C ILE A 56 -9.94 2.98 -3.03
N LEU A 57 -10.94 3.72 -3.52
CA LEU A 57 -10.76 4.75 -4.54
C LEU A 57 -10.36 6.06 -3.87
N ARG A 58 -9.15 6.53 -4.19
CA ARG A 58 -8.69 7.88 -3.89
C ARG A 58 -9.21 8.82 -4.98
N ALA A 59 -10.07 9.75 -4.61
CA ALA A 59 -10.60 10.78 -5.49
C ALA A 59 -10.15 12.17 -5.03
N PRO A 60 -9.34 12.91 -5.82
CA PRO A 60 -9.01 14.29 -5.55
C PRO A 60 -10.28 15.16 -5.38
N ARG A 61 -10.15 16.23 -4.60
CA ARG A 61 -11.25 17.19 -4.40
C ARG A 61 -11.46 18.02 -5.66
N ALA A 62 -12.71 18.31 -5.97
CA ALA A 62 -13.07 19.29 -6.98
C ALA A 62 -12.71 20.71 -6.50
N ALA A 63 -12.55 21.65 -7.44
CA ALA A 63 -12.11 23.01 -7.14
C ALA A 63 -13.11 23.78 -6.27
N GLU A 64 -14.39 23.40 -6.33
CA GLU A 64 -15.49 24.02 -5.58
C GLU A 64 -15.65 23.44 -4.16
N GLU A 65 -14.95 22.35 -3.85
CA GLU A 65 -15.01 21.72 -2.53
C GLU A 65 -14.03 22.37 -1.56
N GLU A 66 -14.37 22.34 -0.27
CA GLU A 66 -13.47 22.82 0.79
C GLU A 66 -12.09 22.15 0.68
N THR A 67 -11.04 22.96 0.81
CA THR A 67 -9.65 22.50 0.76
C THR A 67 -9.41 21.39 1.78
N GLY A 68 -8.75 20.32 1.34
CA GLY A 68 -8.40 19.19 2.20
C GLY A 68 -7.81 18.02 1.41
N ALA A 69 -7.56 16.92 2.13
CA ALA A 69 -7.09 15.67 1.52
C ALA A 69 -8.15 15.06 0.58
N ALA A 70 -7.69 14.27 -0.39
CA ALA A 70 -8.54 13.48 -1.29
C ALA A 70 -9.54 12.61 -0.51
N PHE A 71 -10.70 12.35 -1.11
CA PHE A 71 -11.66 11.38 -0.56
C PHE A 71 -11.14 9.97 -0.77
N MET A 72 -11.44 9.12 0.21
CA MET A 72 -11.06 7.71 0.23
C MET A 72 -12.34 6.89 0.37
N GLU A 73 -12.84 6.38 -0.74
CA GLU A 73 -14.17 5.77 -0.83
C GLU A 73 -14.05 4.26 -1.06
N LEU A 74 -14.87 3.47 -0.37
CA LEU A 74 -14.85 2.02 -0.39
C LEU A 74 -15.77 1.48 -1.49
N PHE A 75 -15.23 0.60 -2.32
CA PHE A 75 -15.96 -0.09 -3.37
C PHE A 75 -15.71 -1.59 -3.31
N VAL A 76 -16.68 -2.37 -3.79
CA VAL A 76 -16.57 -3.82 -3.99
C VAL A 76 -16.86 -4.15 -5.44
N ILE A 77 -16.02 -4.96 -6.07
CA ILE A 77 -16.16 -5.42 -7.45
C ILE A 77 -16.03 -6.95 -7.52
N PRO A 78 -16.88 -7.64 -8.31
CA PRO A 78 -16.70 -9.07 -8.54
C PRO A 78 -15.38 -9.37 -9.25
N VAL A 79 -14.73 -10.48 -8.89
CA VAL A 79 -13.51 -10.97 -9.56
C VAL A 79 -13.76 -11.31 -11.03
N SER A 80 -15.00 -11.66 -11.40
CA SER A 80 -15.42 -11.83 -12.79
C SER A 80 -15.48 -10.53 -13.59
N GLY A 81 -15.27 -9.37 -12.94
CA GLY A 81 -15.54 -8.05 -13.50
C GLY A 81 -17.02 -7.67 -13.42
N GLY A 82 -17.35 -6.48 -13.93
CA GLY A 82 -18.70 -5.92 -13.94
C GLY A 82 -18.78 -4.57 -13.22
N VAL A 83 -19.96 -4.24 -12.70
CA VAL A 83 -20.21 -2.96 -12.02
C VAL A 83 -19.72 -3.03 -10.59
N ALA A 84 -18.84 -2.11 -10.21
CA ALA A 84 -18.44 -1.93 -8.82
C ALA A 84 -19.57 -1.29 -8.00
N ARG A 85 -19.77 -1.77 -6.78
CA ARG A 85 -20.72 -1.20 -5.82
C ARG A 85 -19.97 -0.33 -4.81
N GLN A 86 -20.40 0.92 -4.67
CA GLN A 86 -19.89 1.83 -3.64
C GLN A 86 -20.57 1.55 -2.28
N PHE A 87 -19.80 1.61 -1.20
CA PHE A 87 -20.26 1.36 0.18
C PHE A 87 -20.08 2.55 1.10
N THR A 88 -19.07 3.38 0.86
CA THR A 88 -18.84 4.61 1.63
C THR A 88 -18.73 5.81 0.72
N TYR A 89 -19.09 6.97 1.25
CA TYR A 89 -19.21 8.22 0.53
C TYR A 89 -18.52 9.32 1.33
N LYS A 90 -18.03 10.34 0.62
CA LYS A 90 -17.58 11.59 1.24
C LYS A 90 -18.64 12.17 2.21
N PRO A 91 -18.24 12.90 3.27
CA PRO A 91 -16.90 13.45 3.51
C PRO A 91 -15.95 12.55 4.31
N ASN A 92 -16.42 11.43 4.86
CA ASN A 92 -15.64 10.58 5.75
C ASN A 92 -14.82 9.56 4.93
N GLY A 93 -13.49 9.73 4.92
CA GLY A 93 -12.59 8.81 4.23
C GLY A 93 -12.36 7.52 5.03
N VAL A 94 -12.10 6.43 4.30
CA VAL A 94 -11.74 5.12 4.87
C VAL A 94 -10.28 4.74 4.59
N SER A 95 -9.75 3.79 5.36
CA SER A 95 -8.41 3.23 5.18
C SER A 95 -8.33 1.79 5.73
N SER A 96 -7.21 1.09 5.50
CA SER A 96 -6.87 -0.19 6.14
C SER A 96 -7.97 -1.26 5.96
N LEU A 97 -8.15 -1.77 4.74
CA LEU A 97 -9.18 -2.77 4.42
C LEU A 97 -8.82 -4.17 4.94
N GLN A 98 -9.79 -4.87 5.51
CA GLN A 98 -9.71 -6.32 5.77
C GLN A 98 -11.06 -7.00 5.56
N TRP A 99 -11.04 -8.25 5.11
CA TRP A 99 -12.22 -9.11 5.08
C TRP A 99 -12.36 -9.86 6.40
N SER A 100 -13.59 -10.13 6.84
CA SER A 100 -13.81 -11.18 7.83
C SER A 100 -13.41 -12.55 7.28
N PRO A 101 -12.95 -13.48 8.12
CA PRO A 101 -12.60 -14.84 7.70
C PRO A 101 -13.74 -15.58 6.99
N ASP A 102 -14.99 -15.25 7.32
CA ASP A 102 -16.18 -15.83 6.70
C ASP A 102 -16.66 -15.08 5.44
N GLY A 103 -15.96 -14.01 5.04
CA GLY A 103 -16.26 -13.20 3.85
C GLY A 103 -17.54 -12.36 3.93
N LYS A 104 -18.22 -12.31 5.09
CA LYS A 104 -19.49 -11.60 5.24
C LYS A 104 -19.35 -10.13 5.56
N TRP A 105 -18.21 -9.72 6.10
CA TRP A 105 -17.96 -8.37 6.57
C TRP A 105 -16.68 -7.80 5.98
N ILE A 106 -16.72 -6.50 5.75
CA ILE A 106 -15.57 -5.69 5.35
C ILE A 106 -15.25 -4.76 6.51
N TYR A 107 -14.03 -4.85 7.03
CA TYR A 107 -13.49 -3.99 8.07
C TYR A 107 -12.67 -2.86 7.44
N PHE A 108 -12.76 -1.67 8.04
CA PHE A 108 -11.99 -0.50 7.64
C PHE A 108 -11.82 0.48 8.80
N ALA A 109 -10.77 1.28 8.77
CA ALA A 109 -10.58 2.38 9.69
C ALA A 109 -11.17 3.68 9.12
N ALA A 110 -11.90 4.44 9.94
CA ALA A 110 -12.47 5.73 9.57
C ALA A 110 -12.65 6.64 10.81
N ARG A 111 -12.60 7.95 10.59
CA ARG A 111 -13.05 8.97 11.55
C ARG A 111 -14.29 9.63 10.99
N ARG A 112 -15.45 9.36 11.57
CA ARG A 112 -16.72 9.97 11.16
C ARG A 112 -16.95 11.29 11.87
N LYS A 113 -16.84 12.41 11.16
CA LYS A 113 -16.85 13.77 11.74
C LYS A 113 -18.08 14.06 12.62
N GLU A 114 -19.21 13.44 12.32
CA GLU A 114 -20.48 13.63 12.99
C GLU A 114 -20.58 12.97 14.38
N LYS A 115 -19.71 12.00 14.69
CA LYS A 115 -19.80 11.25 15.95
C LYS A 115 -18.48 10.80 16.57
N ASP A 116 -17.39 10.74 15.81
CA ASP A 116 -16.12 10.20 16.27
C ASP A 116 -15.15 11.31 16.66
N GLU A 117 -14.64 11.25 17.89
CA GLU A 117 -13.54 12.10 18.33
C GLU A 117 -12.24 11.72 17.60
N HIS A 118 -12.02 10.43 17.36
CA HIS A 118 -10.80 9.85 16.81
C HIS A 118 -11.07 8.86 15.67
N ASN A 119 -10.00 8.34 15.06
CA ASN A 119 -10.09 7.29 14.06
C ASN A 119 -10.44 5.95 14.73
N GLU A 120 -11.46 5.25 14.25
CA GLU A 120 -11.96 4.00 14.80
C GLU A 120 -12.05 2.93 13.71
N VAL A 121 -12.15 1.67 14.13
CA VAL A 121 -12.41 0.52 13.26
C VAL A 121 -13.91 0.31 13.14
N TYR A 122 -14.34 0.12 11.90
CA TYR A 122 -15.70 -0.14 11.48
C TYR A 122 -15.78 -1.46 10.73
N ARG A 123 -16.98 -2.06 10.70
CA ARG A 123 -17.33 -3.13 9.77
C ARG A 123 -18.62 -2.80 9.01
N ILE A 124 -18.74 -3.30 7.78
CA ILE A 124 -19.97 -3.24 6.98
C ILE A 124 -20.24 -4.60 6.35
N ALA A 125 -21.50 -5.02 6.29
CA ALA A 125 -21.86 -6.28 5.68
C ALA A 125 -21.66 -6.21 4.15
N VAL A 126 -21.19 -7.30 3.54
CA VAL A 126 -20.86 -7.35 2.10
C VAL A 126 -22.09 -7.21 1.19
N ASP A 127 -23.28 -7.53 1.69
CA ASP A 127 -24.56 -7.33 1.02
C ASP A 127 -25.12 -5.90 1.20
N GLY A 128 -24.50 -5.10 2.07
CA GLY A 128 -24.82 -3.70 2.33
C GLY A 128 -25.50 -3.48 3.69
N GLY A 129 -25.85 -2.23 3.97
CA GLY A 129 -26.36 -1.79 5.26
C GLY A 129 -25.50 -0.67 5.84
N GLU A 130 -25.76 -0.32 7.10
CA GLU A 130 -24.96 0.69 7.79
C GLU A 130 -23.71 0.07 8.41
N ALA A 131 -22.61 0.83 8.41
CA ALA A 131 -21.36 0.40 8.99
C ALA A 131 -21.35 0.58 10.52
N GLU A 132 -21.00 -0.48 11.24
CA GLU A 132 -20.98 -0.59 12.70
C GLU A 132 -19.58 -0.33 13.25
N GLN A 133 -19.48 0.47 14.32
CA GLN A 133 -18.20 0.67 15.01
C GLN A 133 -17.86 -0.56 15.85
N VAL A 134 -16.62 -1.02 15.76
CA VAL A 134 -16.15 -2.22 16.48
C VAL A 134 -15.02 -1.95 17.46
N SER A 135 -14.38 -0.78 17.41
CA SER A 135 -13.39 -0.33 18.39
C SER A 135 -13.87 0.81 19.26
N GLN A 136 -13.26 0.92 20.43
CA GLN A 136 -13.45 2.04 21.36
C GLN A 136 -12.07 2.55 21.77
N SER A 137 -11.42 3.29 20.87
CA SER A 137 -10.11 3.84 21.15
C SER A 137 -10.21 5.14 21.94
N SER A 138 -9.33 5.33 22.91
CA SER A 138 -9.27 6.57 23.69
C SER A 138 -8.41 7.66 23.05
N ASN A 139 -7.71 7.36 21.96
CA ASN A 139 -6.77 8.28 21.31
C ASN A 139 -6.52 7.97 19.82
N GLY A 140 -7.43 7.23 19.18
CA GLY A 140 -7.38 6.92 17.75
C GLY A 140 -6.57 5.68 17.40
N VAL A 141 -7.17 4.82 16.58
CA VAL A 141 -6.51 3.68 15.95
C VAL A 141 -5.61 4.15 14.81
N ARG A 142 -4.31 3.81 14.86
CA ARG A 142 -3.37 4.04 13.75
C ARG A 142 -3.32 2.87 12.76
N GLN A 143 -3.29 1.65 13.29
CA GLN A 143 -3.23 0.40 12.55
C GLN A 143 -4.06 -0.64 13.30
N TYR A 144 -4.72 -1.54 12.59
CA TYR A 144 -5.42 -2.67 13.19
C TYR A 144 -5.27 -3.93 12.34
N LEU A 145 -5.47 -5.09 12.98
CA LEU A 145 -5.65 -6.38 12.34
C LEU A 145 -6.76 -7.16 13.05
N LEU A 146 -7.67 -7.73 12.26
CA LEU A 146 -8.64 -8.73 12.69
C LEU A 146 -7.95 -10.08 12.92
N SER A 147 -8.32 -10.79 13.98
CA SER A 147 -7.80 -12.13 14.22
C SER A 147 -8.29 -13.12 13.16
N PRO A 148 -7.54 -14.20 12.87
CA PRO A 148 -7.94 -15.23 11.90
C PRO A 148 -9.27 -15.93 12.20
N ASP A 149 -9.71 -15.92 13.47
CA ASP A 149 -11.01 -16.45 13.89
C ASP A 149 -12.15 -15.40 13.85
N GLY A 150 -11.84 -14.14 13.53
CA GLY A 150 -12.78 -13.03 13.43
C GLY A 150 -13.33 -12.51 14.77
N LYS A 151 -12.81 -12.99 15.90
CA LYS A 151 -13.35 -12.68 17.23
C LYS A 151 -12.64 -11.53 17.94
N TRP A 152 -11.44 -11.18 17.50
CA TRP A 152 -10.59 -10.19 18.15
C TRP A 152 -10.07 -9.16 17.15
N ILE A 153 -9.81 -7.95 17.64
CA ILE A 153 -9.09 -6.92 16.91
C ILE A 153 -7.86 -6.56 17.73
N ALA A 154 -6.70 -6.61 17.09
CA ALA A 154 -5.48 -6.01 17.60
C ALA A 154 -5.31 -4.65 16.94
N TYR A 155 -4.92 -3.64 17.70
CA TYR A 155 -4.69 -2.31 17.15
C TYR A 155 -3.60 -1.55 17.90
N ALA A 156 -2.92 -0.67 17.16
CA ALA A 156 -1.97 0.27 17.71
C ALA A 156 -2.63 1.64 17.93
N MET A 157 -2.39 2.22 19.10
CA MET A 157 -2.87 3.54 19.50
C MET A 157 -1.74 4.33 20.15
N SER A 158 -1.68 5.64 19.88
CA SER A 158 -0.68 6.53 20.50
C SER A 158 -1.00 6.76 21.99
N ASP A 159 0.03 6.92 22.82
CA ASP A 159 -0.15 7.42 24.19
C ASP A 159 -0.92 8.74 24.20
N ALA A 160 -1.79 8.92 25.20
CA ALA A 160 -2.55 10.14 25.38
C ALA A 160 -1.65 11.33 25.74
N GLN A 161 -2.14 12.54 25.44
CA GLN A 161 -1.56 13.75 26.00
C GLN A 161 -1.76 13.79 27.52
N ASN A 162 -0.73 14.22 28.25
CA ASN A 162 -0.86 14.50 29.68
C ASN A 162 -1.58 15.84 29.90
N GLU A 163 -2.01 16.10 31.13
CA GLU A 163 -2.79 17.30 31.44
C GLU A 163 -2.01 18.61 31.22
N ALA A 164 -0.69 18.60 31.41
CA ALA A 164 0.14 19.78 31.14
C ALA A 164 0.19 20.10 29.64
N GLU A 165 0.32 19.07 28.78
CA GLU A 165 0.27 19.21 27.31
C GLU A 165 -1.10 19.70 26.84
N LYS A 166 -2.20 19.12 27.37
CA LYS A 166 -3.56 19.58 27.05
C LYS A 166 -3.76 21.05 27.44
N LYS A 167 -3.25 21.46 28.61
CA LYS A 167 -3.32 22.85 29.07
C LYS A 167 -2.48 23.78 28.19
N ALA A 168 -1.27 23.37 27.82
CA ALA A 168 -0.39 24.12 26.92
C ALA A 168 -1.04 24.32 25.54
N ALA A 169 -1.58 23.26 24.95
CA ALA A 169 -2.28 23.30 23.66
C ALA A 169 -3.49 24.27 23.68
N LYS A 170 -4.29 24.25 24.75
CA LYS A 170 -5.41 25.20 24.94
C LYS A 170 -4.97 26.66 25.03
N LEU A 171 -3.73 26.92 25.48
CA LEU A 171 -3.13 28.25 25.53
C LEU A 171 -2.43 28.65 24.22
N GLY A 172 -2.46 27.79 23.19
CA GLY A 172 -1.74 28.00 21.94
C GLY A 172 -0.23 27.76 22.03
N ASN A 173 0.25 27.13 23.11
CA ASN A 173 1.65 26.74 23.25
C ASN A 173 1.85 25.37 22.58
N ASP A 174 2.14 25.37 21.29
CA ASP A 174 2.33 24.19 20.44
C ASP A 174 3.81 23.78 20.27
N VAL A 175 4.69 24.31 21.11
CA VAL A 175 6.12 23.96 21.11
C VAL A 175 6.30 22.47 21.35
N ASN A 176 6.76 21.76 20.34
CA ASN A 176 7.19 20.38 20.43
C ASN A 176 8.71 20.33 20.65
N THR A 177 9.15 19.77 21.78
CA THR A 177 10.58 19.57 22.04
C THR A 177 10.98 18.19 21.56
N VAL A 178 11.84 18.15 20.53
CA VAL A 178 12.37 16.90 19.98
C VAL A 178 12.99 16.05 21.11
N ASP A 179 12.72 14.75 21.07
CA ASP A 179 13.24 13.73 21.99
C ASP A 179 12.78 13.82 23.46
N LYS A 180 11.81 14.67 23.78
CA LYS A 180 11.17 14.74 25.10
C LYS A 180 9.68 14.43 24.99
N ASN A 181 9.10 13.87 26.05
CA ASN A 181 7.66 13.60 26.19
C ASN A 181 7.05 12.84 24.98
N PHE A 182 7.85 12.00 24.32
CA PHE A 182 7.39 11.27 23.15
C PHE A 182 6.25 10.32 23.49
N LYS A 183 5.34 10.14 22.53
CA LYS A 183 4.18 9.25 22.66
C LYS A 183 4.50 7.93 21.99
N HIS A 184 4.45 6.85 22.76
CA HIS A 184 4.64 5.51 22.20
C HIS A 184 3.38 5.09 21.44
N TYR A 185 3.57 4.21 20.47
CA TYR A 185 2.47 3.44 19.89
C TYR A 185 2.31 2.14 20.66
N ARG A 186 1.16 1.97 21.32
CA ARG A 186 0.88 0.84 22.21
C ARG A 186 -0.03 -0.16 21.51
N LEU A 187 0.28 -1.45 21.67
CA LEU A 187 -0.52 -2.55 21.12
C LEU A 187 -1.62 -2.96 22.10
N TYR A 188 -2.86 -2.94 21.61
CA TYR A 188 -4.06 -3.34 22.32
C TYR A 188 -4.76 -4.50 21.62
N VAL A 189 -5.47 -5.32 22.39
CA VAL A 189 -6.40 -6.33 21.90
C VAL A 189 -7.77 -6.15 22.54
N GLN A 190 -8.82 -6.28 21.75
CA GLN A 190 -10.22 -6.26 22.20
C GLN A 190 -11.06 -7.31 21.45
N ALA A 191 -12.18 -7.73 22.02
CA ALA A 191 -13.15 -8.58 21.33
C ALA A 191 -13.97 -7.76 20.32
N VAL A 192 -14.27 -8.37 19.17
CA VAL A 192 -15.24 -7.85 18.20
C VAL A 192 -16.62 -7.88 18.87
N GLY A 193 -17.16 -6.71 19.21
CA GLY A 193 -18.43 -6.59 19.95
C GLY A 193 -18.36 -5.75 21.24
N GLY A 194 -17.20 -5.16 21.56
CA GLY A 194 -17.13 -4.05 22.52
C GLY A 194 -16.72 -4.41 23.94
N SER A 195 -15.73 -5.28 24.11
CA SER A 195 -15.04 -5.42 25.41
C SER A 195 -14.01 -4.30 25.62
N ALA A 196 -13.65 -4.01 26.87
CA ALA A 196 -12.51 -3.15 27.16
C ALA A 196 -11.23 -3.69 26.50
N ALA A 197 -10.48 -2.82 25.83
CA ALA A 197 -9.22 -3.18 25.21
C ALA A 197 -8.13 -3.38 26.26
N LYS A 198 -7.29 -4.39 26.05
CA LYS A 198 -6.15 -4.72 26.92
C LYS A 198 -4.84 -4.41 26.22
N MET A 199 -3.96 -3.64 26.86
CA MET A 199 -2.59 -3.42 26.38
C MET A 199 -1.74 -4.67 26.59
N ILE A 200 -1.03 -5.11 25.56
CA ILE A 200 -0.22 -6.35 25.61
C ILE A 200 1.24 -6.19 25.15
N GLY A 201 1.60 -5.08 24.50
CA GLY A 201 2.95 -4.86 23.96
C GLY A 201 4.03 -4.41 24.95
N GLY A 202 3.67 -4.23 26.24
CA GLY A 202 4.56 -3.66 27.27
C GLY A 202 4.85 -2.17 27.05
N GLU A 203 5.97 -1.69 27.61
CA GLU A 203 6.35 -0.27 27.62
C GLU A 203 7.11 0.21 26.37
N MET A 204 7.17 -0.59 25.30
CA MET A 204 7.84 -0.24 24.05
C MET A 204 6.91 0.51 23.07
N SER A 205 7.49 1.07 22.01
CA SER A 205 6.72 1.59 20.86
C SER A 205 6.61 0.51 19.79
N VAL A 206 5.38 0.13 19.43
CA VAL A 206 5.05 -0.91 18.44
C VAL A 206 4.88 -0.30 17.04
N TRP A 207 5.41 -0.97 16.02
CA TRP A 207 5.42 -0.48 14.64
C TRP A 207 4.65 -1.35 13.66
N GLU A 208 4.67 -2.66 13.88
CA GLU A 208 4.02 -3.67 13.04
C GLU A 208 3.71 -4.89 13.90
N PHE A 209 2.64 -5.60 13.62
CA PHE A 209 2.23 -6.79 14.36
C PHE A 209 1.42 -7.71 13.46
N GLU A 210 1.39 -9.01 13.78
CA GLU A 210 0.64 -10.03 13.05
C GLU A 210 0.09 -11.06 14.05
N TRP A 211 -1.09 -11.57 13.75
CA TRP A 211 -1.72 -12.62 14.55
C TRP A 211 -1.10 -13.99 14.27
N SER A 212 -1.00 -14.83 15.29
CA SER A 212 -0.84 -16.27 15.06
C SER A 212 -2.10 -16.85 14.39
N PRO A 213 -1.98 -17.89 13.54
CA PRO A 213 -3.13 -18.47 12.83
C PRO A 213 -4.25 -18.99 13.74
N ASP A 214 -3.90 -19.38 14.97
CA ASP A 214 -4.83 -19.85 16.01
C ASP A 214 -5.40 -18.71 16.88
N ALA A 215 -5.08 -17.45 16.57
CA ALA A 215 -5.46 -16.25 17.30
C ALA A 215 -5.07 -16.26 18.81
N SER A 216 -4.08 -17.06 19.21
CA SER A 216 -3.65 -17.16 20.60
C SER A 216 -2.52 -16.19 20.97
N GLN A 217 -1.77 -15.71 19.98
CA GLN A 217 -0.56 -14.90 20.15
C GLN A 217 -0.45 -13.82 19.07
N LEU A 218 0.44 -12.86 19.31
CA LEU A 218 0.90 -11.90 18.31
C LEU A 218 2.41 -11.87 18.27
N VAL A 219 2.95 -11.80 17.06
CA VAL A 219 4.32 -11.35 16.81
C VAL A 219 4.26 -9.86 16.47
N PHE A 220 5.23 -9.09 16.94
CA PHE A 220 5.26 -7.65 16.66
C PHE A 220 6.68 -7.10 16.65
N GLN A 221 6.87 -6.01 15.92
CA GLN A 221 8.07 -5.21 15.94
C GLN A 221 7.91 -4.05 16.89
N ALA A 222 8.91 -3.86 17.75
CA ALA A 222 8.93 -2.72 18.66
C ALA A 222 10.34 -2.19 18.86
N SER A 223 10.41 -0.88 19.14
CA SER A 223 11.62 -0.19 19.55
C SER A 223 11.47 0.37 20.97
N PRO A 224 12.58 0.59 21.70
CA PRO A 224 12.52 1.13 23.06
C PRO A 224 11.81 2.48 23.13
N THR A 225 12.05 3.36 22.16
CA THR A 225 11.39 4.67 22.05
C THR A 225 10.81 4.87 20.64
N PRO A 226 9.88 5.80 20.43
CA PRO A 226 9.34 6.12 19.11
C PRO A 226 10.26 7.04 18.27
N ARG A 227 11.52 7.26 18.69
CA ARG A 227 12.48 8.10 17.96
C ARG A 227 12.77 7.52 16.59
N THR A 228 13.10 8.39 15.64
CA THR A 228 13.41 7.98 14.26
C THR A 228 14.51 6.93 14.24
N ASP A 229 15.65 7.18 14.89
CA ASP A 229 16.78 6.25 14.92
C ASP A 229 16.39 4.89 15.54
N ASP A 230 15.66 4.90 16.66
CA ASP A 230 15.17 3.69 17.32
C ASP A 230 14.22 2.88 16.44
N SER A 231 13.26 3.56 15.81
CA SER A 231 12.27 2.98 14.92
C SER A 231 12.85 2.42 13.63
N TYR A 232 13.98 2.97 13.20
CA TYR A 232 14.61 2.63 11.94
C TYR A 232 15.67 1.56 12.15
N MET A 233 16.54 1.72 13.15
CA MET A 233 17.72 0.88 13.37
C MET A 233 17.57 -0.15 14.50
N PHE A 234 16.74 0.11 15.52
CA PHE A 234 16.76 -0.67 16.78
C PHE A 234 15.45 -1.37 17.11
N LYS A 235 14.58 -1.57 16.11
CA LYS A 235 13.43 -2.45 16.24
C LYS A 235 13.89 -3.89 16.49
N LYS A 236 13.11 -4.61 17.29
CA LYS A 236 13.27 -6.06 17.51
C LYS A 236 11.95 -6.77 17.29
N LEU A 237 12.00 -8.07 16.97
CA LEU A 237 10.83 -8.94 16.88
C LEU A 237 10.52 -9.53 18.26
N TYR A 238 9.28 -9.37 18.69
CA TYR A 238 8.75 -9.88 19.94
C TYR A 238 7.56 -10.81 19.71
N LEU A 239 7.35 -11.72 20.65
CA LEU A 239 6.19 -12.59 20.73
C LEU A 239 5.46 -12.35 22.05
N VAL A 240 4.14 -12.29 22.02
CA VAL A 240 3.29 -12.14 23.21
C VAL A 240 1.98 -12.90 23.09
N ALA A 241 1.47 -13.42 24.21
CA ALA A 241 0.13 -14.00 24.27
C ALA A 241 -0.95 -12.92 24.05
N ARG A 242 -2.01 -13.26 23.30
CA ARG A 242 -3.14 -12.36 23.02
C ARG A 242 -3.72 -11.75 24.30
N ASP A 243 -3.80 -12.56 25.35
CA ASP A 243 -4.38 -12.16 26.64
C ASP A 243 -3.41 -11.36 27.51
N GLY A 244 -2.16 -11.13 27.08
CA GLY A 244 -1.13 -10.44 27.86
C GLY A 244 -0.76 -11.14 29.17
N SER A 245 -0.96 -12.46 29.27
CA SER A 245 -0.61 -13.26 30.46
C SER A 245 0.90 -13.41 30.66
N SER A 246 1.68 -13.21 29.61
CA SER A 246 3.15 -13.26 29.64
C SER A 246 3.75 -11.95 29.14
N ALA A 247 4.88 -11.54 29.72
CA ALA A 247 5.69 -10.45 29.18
C ALA A 247 6.15 -10.78 27.75
N PRO A 248 6.23 -9.77 26.85
CA PRO A 248 6.79 -9.97 25.50
C PRO A 248 8.20 -10.55 25.54
N LYS A 249 8.47 -11.51 24.64
CA LYS A 249 9.77 -12.19 24.53
C LYS A 249 10.41 -11.88 23.18
N ILE A 250 11.71 -11.62 23.16
CA ILE A 250 12.46 -11.49 21.90
C ILE A 250 12.44 -12.83 21.17
N LEU A 251 12.05 -12.80 19.90
CA LEU A 251 11.91 -13.98 19.06
C LEU A 251 13.26 -14.41 18.46
N THR A 252 14.04 -13.45 17.96
CA THR A 252 15.34 -13.67 17.31
C THR A 252 16.24 -12.46 17.46
N LYS A 253 17.55 -12.67 17.28
CA LYS A 253 18.50 -11.58 17.06
C LYS A 253 18.21 -10.93 15.72
N THR A 254 18.26 -9.60 15.69
CA THR A 254 18.06 -8.77 14.49
C THR A 254 19.15 -7.71 14.50
N ASP A 255 20.06 -7.76 13.52
CA ASP A 255 21.21 -6.85 13.44
C ASP A 255 20.96 -5.68 12.47
N GLY A 256 20.08 -5.85 11.48
CA GLY A 256 19.70 -4.81 10.53
C GLY A 256 18.29 -4.25 10.72
N LYS A 257 17.90 -3.33 9.82
CA LYS A 257 16.56 -2.74 9.72
C LYS A 257 15.50 -3.82 9.56
N LEU A 258 14.29 -3.57 10.05
CA LEU A 258 13.15 -4.51 9.93
C LEU A 258 12.03 -3.92 9.07
N GLY A 259 11.47 -4.75 8.20
CA GLY A 259 10.31 -4.46 7.34
C GLY A 259 9.17 -5.44 7.59
N HIS A 260 8.31 -5.71 6.60
CA HIS A 260 7.10 -6.54 6.77
C HIS A 260 7.35 -7.89 7.46
N LEU A 261 6.34 -8.43 8.17
CA LEU A 261 6.39 -9.75 8.80
C LEU A 261 5.08 -10.55 8.59
N ALA A 262 5.17 -11.87 8.52
CA ALA A 262 4.03 -12.76 8.28
C ALA A 262 4.19 -14.13 8.96
N TRP A 263 3.11 -14.66 9.50
CA TRP A 263 3.08 -15.98 10.15
C TRP A 263 2.78 -17.08 9.13
N SER A 264 3.48 -18.22 9.21
CA SER A 264 3.14 -19.39 8.40
C SER A 264 1.73 -19.91 8.74
N PRO A 265 0.97 -20.44 7.77
CA PRO A 265 -0.40 -20.90 8.02
C PRO A 265 -0.52 -21.97 9.11
N ASP A 266 0.50 -22.81 9.30
CA ASP A 266 0.54 -23.84 10.36
C ASP A 266 1.01 -23.35 11.73
N GLY A 267 1.35 -22.06 11.85
CA GLY A 267 1.73 -21.47 13.12
C GLY A 267 3.20 -21.69 13.51
N LYS A 268 4.02 -22.35 12.68
CA LYS A 268 5.37 -22.79 13.11
C LYS A 268 6.50 -21.84 12.76
N MET A 269 6.34 -20.98 11.76
CA MET A 269 7.39 -20.14 11.24
C MET A 269 6.91 -18.70 11.10
N ILE A 270 7.84 -17.76 11.16
CA ILE A 270 7.60 -16.35 10.87
C ILE A 270 8.57 -15.95 9.75
N ALA A 271 8.03 -15.43 8.65
CA ALA A 271 8.79 -14.80 7.60
C ALA A 271 8.83 -13.29 7.85
N TYR A 272 9.95 -12.64 7.56
CA TYR A 272 10.06 -11.19 7.69
C TYR A 272 11.13 -10.62 6.77
N ASN A 273 10.97 -9.34 6.44
CA ASN A 273 11.97 -8.58 5.72
C ASN A 273 12.96 -7.97 6.71
N ALA A 274 14.26 -8.06 6.43
CA ALA A 274 15.28 -7.38 7.22
C ALA A 274 16.51 -7.00 6.39
N GLY A 275 17.30 -6.06 6.90
CA GLY A 275 18.68 -5.89 6.48
C GLY A 275 19.51 -7.06 6.99
N VAL A 276 20.51 -7.48 6.21
CA VAL A 276 21.44 -8.55 6.59
C VAL A 276 22.25 -8.14 7.81
N ASP A 277 22.67 -6.87 7.86
CA ASP A 277 23.33 -6.26 9.01
C ASP A 277 22.96 -4.77 9.14
N GLU A 278 23.61 -4.07 10.08
CA GLU A 278 23.35 -2.65 10.39
C GLU A 278 23.77 -1.67 9.27
N THR A 279 24.60 -2.12 8.34
CA THR A 279 25.09 -1.31 7.22
C THR A 279 24.15 -1.33 6.02
N ASP A 280 23.23 -2.29 5.99
CA ASP A 280 22.26 -2.40 4.90
C ASP A 280 21.36 -1.16 4.85
N PRO A 281 21.17 -0.60 3.64
CA PRO A 281 20.35 0.58 3.48
C PRO A 281 18.87 0.21 3.70
N ALA A 282 18.36 -0.93 3.25
CA ALA A 282 16.94 -1.28 3.42
C ALA A 282 16.74 -2.61 4.17
N ALA A 283 15.51 -2.83 4.65
CA ALA A 283 15.04 -4.15 5.01
C ALA A 283 14.73 -5.00 3.76
N GLY A 284 15.78 -5.30 2.98
CA GLY A 284 15.66 -5.80 1.61
C GLY A 284 15.79 -7.32 1.44
N SER A 285 16.04 -8.08 2.50
CA SER A 285 16.23 -9.54 2.47
C SER A 285 15.13 -10.30 3.19
N ILE A 286 14.86 -11.53 2.76
CA ILE A 286 13.86 -12.43 3.37
C ILE A 286 14.53 -13.31 4.41
N PHE A 287 14.02 -13.24 5.63
CA PHE A 287 14.39 -14.12 6.72
C PHE A 287 13.22 -14.98 7.16
N VAL A 288 13.52 -16.19 7.63
CA VAL A 288 12.54 -17.08 8.25
C VAL A 288 13.08 -17.59 9.58
N VAL A 289 12.24 -17.58 10.61
CA VAL A 289 12.57 -18.03 11.97
C VAL A 289 11.46 -18.92 12.55
N PRO A 290 11.78 -19.94 13.38
CA PRO A 290 10.75 -20.66 14.13
C PRO A 290 9.93 -19.73 15.02
N ALA A 291 8.62 -19.94 15.10
CA ALA A 291 7.71 -19.18 15.96
C ALA A 291 8.01 -19.37 17.46
N THR A 292 8.73 -20.44 17.82
CA THR A 292 9.27 -20.65 19.17
C THR A 292 10.50 -19.81 19.48
N GLY A 293 10.99 -19.05 18.50
CA GLY A 293 12.25 -18.31 18.55
C GLY A 293 13.47 -19.16 18.19
N GLY A 294 14.61 -18.50 18.05
CA GLY A 294 15.89 -19.12 17.69
C GLY A 294 16.65 -18.32 16.64
N ALA A 295 17.54 -19.00 15.91
CA ALA A 295 18.28 -18.39 14.82
C ALA A 295 17.39 -18.28 13.57
N ALA A 296 17.39 -17.10 12.95
CA ALA A 296 16.76 -16.88 11.66
C ALA A 296 17.67 -17.34 10.51
N LYS A 297 17.05 -17.77 9.41
CA LYS A 297 17.74 -18.14 8.16
C LYS A 297 17.46 -17.08 7.09
N ASN A 298 18.50 -16.52 6.48
CA ASN A 298 18.37 -15.70 5.28
C ASN A 298 18.08 -16.59 4.07
N LEU A 299 16.98 -16.33 3.35
CA LEU A 299 16.58 -17.09 2.16
C LEU A 299 16.96 -16.38 0.85
N SER A 300 17.44 -15.14 0.91
CA SER A 300 17.70 -14.28 -0.25
C SER A 300 19.14 -13.81 -0.37
N GLU A 301 20.13 -14.52 0.19
CA GLU A 301 21.55 -14.12 0.20
C GLU A 301 22.15 -13.80 -1.18
N ASN A 302 21.66 -14.47 -2.23
CA ASN A 302 22.14 -14.28 -3.61
C ASN A 302 21.10 -13.59 -4.51
N TYR A 303 20.17 -12.86 -3.90
CA TYR A 303 19.14 -12.14 -4.63
C TYR A 303 19.52 -10.66 -4.76
N GLU A 304 19.65 -10.19 -6.00
CA GLU A 304 20.05 -8.81 -6.29
C GLU A 304 18.91 -7.79 -6.21
N GLY A 305 17.66 -8.24 -6.01
CA GLY A 305 16.52 -7.35 -5.85
C GLY A 305 16.28 -6.94 -4.40
N THR A 306 15.61 -5.81 -4.20
CA THR A 306 15.23 -5.32 -2.87
C THR A 306 13.82 -5.80 -2.54
N VAL A 307 13.69 -6.70 -1.57
CA VAL A 307 12.37 -7.20 -1.14
C VAL A 307 11.61 -6.10 -0.39
N LEU A 308 10.36 -5.88 -0.78
CA LEU A 308 9.50 -4.83 -0.22
C LEU A 308 8.46 -5.41 0.76
N TRP A 309 8.01 -6.64 0.51
CA TRP A 309 6.98 -7.33 1.28
C TRP A 309 7.10 -8.85 1.11
N VAL A 310 6.80 -9.63 2.16
CA VAL A 310 6.82 -11.11 2.16
C VAL A 310 5.63 -11.67 2.92
N ASP A 311 5.07 -12.76 2.41
CA ASP A 311 3.98 -13.52 3.04
C ASP A 311 4.02 -14.99 2.57
N TRP A 312 3.07 -15.80 3.05
CA TRP A 312 2.95 -17.23 2.79
C TRP A 312 1.76 -17.51 1.86
N LEU A 313 1.99 -18.31 0.82
CA LEU A 313 0.87 -18.90 0.04
C LEU A 313 0.36 -20.17 0.71
N ASP A 314 1.28 -20.92 1.31
CA ASP A 314 1.06 -22.16 2.04
C ASP A 314 2.27 -22.42 2.96
N ASN A 315 2.31 -23.55 3.67
CA ASN A 315 3.41 -23.88 4.59
C ASN A 315 4.76 -24.16 3.90
N ALA A 316 4.79 -24.29 2.58
CA ALA A 316 5.97 -24.63 1.79
C ALA A 316 6.41 -23.49 0.85
N THR A 317 5.58 -22.48 0.62
CA THR A 317 5.78 -21.48 -0.42
C THR A 317 5.59 -20.07 0.13
N LEU A 318 6.63 -19.24 -0.02
CA LEU A 318 6.57 -17.80 0.20
C LEU A 318 6.16 -17.08 -1.08
N VAL A 319 5.43 -15.97 -0.91
CA VAL A 319 5.19 -14.95 -1.93
C VAL A 319 5.82 -13.65 -1.46
N PHE A 320 6.42 -12.90 -2.37
CA PHE A 320 7.03 -11.62 -2.02
C PHE A 320 7.00 -10.65 -3.19
N THR A 321 6.98 -9.36 -2.87
CA THR A 321 7.22 -8.30 -3.85
C THR A 321 8.63 -7.77 -3.70
N ALA A 322 9.21 -7.32 -4.79
CA ALA A 322 10.54 -6.73 -4.78
C ALA A 322 10.70 -5.70 -5.88
N THR A 323 11.62 -4.76 -5.67
CA THR A 323 12.19 -3.98 -6.75
C THR A 323 13.32 -4.78 -7.40
N GLU A 324 13.18 -5.08 -8.69
CA GLU A 324 14.20 -5.70 -9.52
C GLU A 324 14.59 -4.69 -10.60
N ARG A 325 15.76 -4.05 -10.45
CA ARG A 325 16.21 -2.94 -11.32
C ARG A 325 15.20 -1.79 -11.34
N SER A 326 14.68 -1.40 -12.51
CA SER A 326 13.62 -0.38 -12.64
C SER A 326 12.21 -0.97 -12.76
N HIS A 327 11.97 -2.13 -12.15
CA HIS A 327 10.66 -2.79 -12.14
C HIS A 327 10.23 -3.23 -10.74
N THR A 328 8.92 -3.36 -10.54
CA THR A 328 8.39 -4.13 -9.40
C THR A 328 8.01 -5.54 -9.86
N ALA A 329 8.36 -6.53 -9.04
CA ALA A 329 8.13 -7.93 -9.32
C ALA A 329 7.31 -8.58 -8.21
N LEU A 330 6.43 -9.50 -8.59
CA LEU A 330 5.75 -10.44 -7.69
C LEU A 330 6.39 -11.81 -7.91
N ASN A 331 6.96 -12.37 -6.85
CA ASN A 331 7.73 -13.60 -6.89
C ASN A 331 7.17 -14.64 -5.92
N THR A 332 7.44 -15.91 -6.19
CA THR A 332 7.28 -16.99 -5.21
C THR A 332 8.58 -17.78 -5.03
N MET A 333 8.77 -18.41 -3.87
CA MET A 333 9.92 -19.28 -3.62
C MET A 333 9.63 -20.35 -2.56
N PRO A 334 10.37 -21.46 -2.51
CA PRO A 334 10.26 -22.42 -1.41
C PRO A 334 10.62 -21.78 -0.06
N ALA A 335 9.82 -22.02 0.97
CA ALA A 335 10.06 -21.55 2.33
C ALA A 335 11.30 -22.16 3.00
N THR A 336 11.85 -23.23 2.42
CA THR A 336 13.13 -23.83 2.82
C THR A 336 14.34 -23.17 2.13
N GLY A 337 14.10 -22.25 1.20
CA GLY A 337 15.10 -21.67 0.30
C GLY A 337 15.21 -22.42 -1.03
N GLY A 338 15.69 -21.74 -2.06
CA GLY A 338 15.83 -22.29 -3.41
C GLY A 338 15.52 -21.26 -4.50
N ALA A 339 15.36 -21.74 -5.73
CA ALA A 339 15.08 -20.88 -6.87
C ALA A 339 13.70 -20.19 -6.74
N ARG A 340 13.67 -18.88 -6.94
CA ARG A 340 12.42 -18.11 -7.05
C ARG A 340 11.77 -18.27 -8.41
N LYS A 341 10.47 -18.00 -8.48
CA LYS A 341 9.68 -17.91 -9.72
C LYS A 341 9.00 -16.55 -9.80
N ALA A 342 9.32 -15.79 -10.84
CA ALA A 342 8.61 -14.55 -11.15
C ALA A 342 7.19 -14.84 -11.67
N ILE A 343 6.21 -14.17 -11.09
CA ILE A 343 4.79 -14.17 -11.45
C ILE A 343 4.47 -12.95 -12.29
N ILE A 344 4.92 -11.78 -11.82
CA ILE A 344 4.94 -10.51 -12.54
C ILE A 344 6.39 -10.01 -12.47
N SER A 345 6.97 -9.59 -13.60
CA SER A 345 8.38 -9.18 -13.66
C SER A 345 8.60 -7.75 -14.15
N SER A 346 7.61 -7.12 -14.80
CA SER A 346 7.72 -5.77 -15.35
C SER A 346 6.35 -5.22 -15.78
N GLY A 347 6.34 -3.94 -16.18
CA GLY A 347 5.19 -3.26 -16.79
C GLY A 347 4.17 -2.69 -15.80
N TYR A 348 4.39 -2.91 -14.51
CA TYR A 348 3.53 -2.40 -13.45
C TYR A 348 4.37 -1.96 -12.25
N ALA A 349 3.86 -0.94 -11.56
CA ALA A 349 4.32 -0.51 -10.25
C ALA A 349 3.28 -0.87 -9.18
N PHE A 350 3.73 -1.60 -8.14
CA PHE A 350 2.92 -2.02 -7.00
C PHE A 350 3.81 -2.36 -5.79
N SER A 351 3.20 -2.50 -4.61
CA SER A 351 3.94 -2.75 -3.36
C SER A 351 3.56 -4.05 -2.66
N THR A 352 2.28 -4.38 -2.57
CA THR A 352 1.77 -5.52 -1.77
C THR A 352 0.64 -6.24 -2.49
N ALA A 353 0.51 -7.55 -2.26
CA ALA A 353 -0.54 -8.38 -2.80
C ALA A 353 -1.50 -8.82 -1.69
N SER A 354 -2.78 -9.01 -2.04
CA SER A 354 -3.75 -9.72 -1.21
C SER A 354 -4.06 -11.06 -1.83
N THR A 355 -4.01 -12.15 -1.07
CA THR A 355 -4.14 -13.52 -1.57
C THR A 355 -5.40 -14.20 -1.03
N THR A 356 -5.90 -15.16 -1.81
CA THR A 356 -6.97 -16.06 -1.38
C THR A 356 -6.43 -17.13 -0.44
N ALA A 357 -7.28 -17.65 0.46
CA ALA A 357 -6.88 -18.64 1.46
C ALA A 357 -6.36 -19.96 0.85
N ASP A 358 -6.70 -20.27 -0.40
CA ASP A 358 -6.18 -21.45 -1.10
C ASP A 358 -4.88 -21.19 -1.88
N GLY A 359 -4.33 -19.98 -1.78
CA GLY A 359 -3.06 -19.58 -2.38
C GLY A 359 -3.07 -19.50 -3.92
N LYS A 360 -4.23 -19.56 -4.59
CA LYS A 360 -4.28 -19.63 -6.07
C LYS A 360 -4.45 -18.28 -6.74
N THR A 361 -5.24 -17.40 -6.13
CA THR A 361 -5.65 -16.10 -6.69
C THR A 361 -5.11 -14.97 -5.84
N PHE A 362 -4.71 -13.88 -6.49
CA PHE A 362 -4.25 -12.66 -5.84
C PHE A 362 -4.93 -11.42 -6.41
N ALA A 363 -5.00 -10.36 -5.62
CA ALA A 363 -5.38 -9.02 -6.03
C ALA A 363 -4.27 -8.01 -5.72
N LEU A 364 -4.10 -7.02 -6.60
CA LEU A 364 -3.10 -5.95 -6.47
C LEU A 364 -3.72 -4.60 -6.86
N ALA A 365 -3.25 -3.54 -6.22
CA ALA A 365 -3.38 -2.18 -6.74
C ALA A 365 -2.14 -1.90 -7.60
N MET A 366 -2.31 -1.73 -8.91
CA MET A 366 -1.18 -1.56 -9.83
C MET A 366 -1.38 -0.35 -10.74
N SER A 367 -0.34 0.46 -10.89
CA SER A 367 -0.25 1.47 -11.95
C SER A 367 0.65 1.00 -13.08
N ALA A 368 0.50 1.61 -14.25
CA ALA A 368 1.42 1.46 -15.37
C ALA A 368 1.61 2.82 -16.04
N PHE A 369 2.49 2.90 -17.03
CA PHE A 369 2.81 4.16 -17.69
C PHE A 369 1.59 4.96 -18.20
N ASN A 370 0.54 4.27 -18.66
CA ASN A 370 -0.63 4.87 -19.30
C ASN A 370 -1.90 4.87 -18.42
N HIS A 371 -1.82 4.44 -17.16
CA HIS A 371 -2.95 4.51 -16.25
C HIS A 371 -2.50 4.64 -14.79
N THR A 372 -3.29 5.34 -13.99
CA THR A 372 -3.07 5.40 -12.54
C THR A 372 -3.27 4.03 -11.89
N SER A 373 -3.03 3.93 -10.58
CA SER A 373 -3.24 2.68 -9.86
C SER A 373 -4.70 2.22 -9.94
N GLU A 374 -4.91 0.95 -10.27
CA GLU A 374 -6.22 0.33 -10.50
C GLU A 374 -6.26 -1.05 -9.82
N ALA A 375 -7.46 -1.60 -9.61
CA ALA A 375 -7.61 -2.93 -9.04
C ALA A 375 -7.39 -4.00 -10.11
N PHE A 376 -6.52 -4.96 -9.82
CA PHE A 376 -6.25 -6.12 -10.66
C PHE A 376 -6.51 -7.41 -9.89
N VAL A 377 -6.84 -8.45 -10.63
CA VAL A 377 -6.84 -9.84 -10.16
C VAL A 377 -5.91 -10.69 -11.01
N GLY A 378 -5.25 -11.66 -10.40
CA GLY A 378 -4.40 -12.60 -11.11
C GLY A 378 -4.34 -13.97 -10.47
N ASN A 379 -3.68 -14.90 -11.15
CA ASN A 379 -3.57 -16.29 -10.73
C ASN A 379 -2.12 -16.78 -10.78
N PHE A 380 -1.63 -17.37 -9.69
CA PHE A 380 -0.22 -17.77 -9.55
C PHE A 380 0.19 -18.88 -10.54
N ALA A 381 -0.71 -19.80 -10.87
CA ALA A 381 -0.41 -20.92 -11.77
C ALA A 381 -0.29 -20.46 -13.23
N THR A 382 -1.26 -19.67 -13.69
CA THR A 382 -1.31 -19.19 -15.08
C THR A 382 -0.49 -17.92 -15.34
N LYS A 383 -0.13 -17.19 -14.27
CA LYS A 383 0.50 -15.85 -14.31
C LYS A 383 -0.31 -14.78 -15.04
N LYS A 384 -1.58 -15.07 -15.37
CA LYS A 384 -2.45 -14.10 -16.02
C LYS A 384 -2.92 -13.07 -14.98
N VAL A 385 -2.81 -11.80 -15.33
CA VAL A 385 -3.38 -10.66 -14.59
C VAL A 385 -4.46 -9.98 -15.42
N THR A 386 -5.46 -9.40 -14.78
CA THR A 386 -6.60 -8.73 -15.43
C THR A 386 -6.97 -7.49 -14.62
N ARG A 387 -6.99 -6.33 -15.30
CA ARG A 387 -7.45 -5.05 -14.75
C ARG A 387 -8.98 -5.08 -14.63
N LEU A 388 -9.50 -4.78 -13.45
CA LEU A 388 -10.95 -4.79 -13.17
C LEU A 388 -11.57 -3.39 -13.16
N THR A 389 -10.78 -2.35 -12.90
CA THR A 389 -11.27 -0.97 -12.79
C THR A 389 -10.61 -0.06 -13.83
N ALA A 390 -11.37 0.93 -14.29
CA ALA A 390 -10.90 2.03 -15.13
C ALA A 390 -11.44 3.35 -14.57
N SER A 391 -10.70 3.92 -13.63
CA SER A 391 -11.08 5.09 -12.84
C SER A 391 -10.96 6.40 -13.61
N ASN A 392 -10.11 6.43 -14.65
CA ASN A 392 -9.86 7.59 -15.52
C ASN A 392 -9.87 7.14 -17.00
N PRO A 393 -11.04 6.80 -17.57
CA PRO A 393 -11.14 6.30 -18.95
C PRO A 393 -10.68 7.33 -20.00
N GLU A 394 -10.63 8.61 -19.67
CA GLU A 394 -10.10 9.67 -20.53
C GLU A 394 -8.61 9.48 -20.87
N LEU A 395 -7.84 8.77 -20.03
CA LEU A 395 -6.44 8.48 -20.30
C LEU A 395 -6.25 7.60 -21.54
N ASP A 396 -7.25 6.81 -21.94
CA ASP A 396 -7.18 5.96 -23.12
C ASP A 396 -7.13 6.77 -24.43
N GLN A 397 -7.54 8.04 -24.39
CA GLN A 397 -7.47 8.97 -25.52
C GLN A 397 -6.15 9.74 -25.58
N ILE A 398 -5.32 9.65 -24.53
CA ILE A 398 -4.04 10.31 -24.45
C ILE A 398 -2.98 9.41 -25.08
N LYS A 399 -2.24 9.97 -26.04
CA LYS A 399 -1.04 9.30 -26.54
C LYS A 399 0.10 9.56 -25.56
N PHE A 400 0.45 8.55 -24.79
CA PHE A 400 1.56 8.59 -23.85
C PHE A 400 2.90 8.50 -24.59
N ALA A 401 3.91 9.25 -24.12
CA ALA A 401 5.26 9.13 -24.68
C ALA A 401 5.93 7.85 -24.17
N GLY A 402 6.69 7.12 -24.97
CA GLY A 402 7.30 5.88 -24.49
C GLY A 402 8.31 6.12 -23.36
N ALA A 403 8.34 5.22 -22.37
CA ALA A 403 9.46 5.05 -21.46
C ALA A 403 10.27 3.80 -21.84
N LYS A 404 11.55 3.79 -21.48
CA LYS A 404 12.38 2.57 -21.55
C LYS A 404 13.40 2.55 -20.43
N GLU A 405 13.70 1.36 -19.92
CA GLU A 405 14.86 1.16 -19.06
C GLU A 405 16.14 1.45 -19.87
N ILE A 406 17.06 2.17 -19.25
CA ILE A 406 18.43 2.39 -19.73
C ILE A 406 19.41 1.96 -18.64
N SER A 407 20.63 1.62 -19.05
CA SER A 407 21.68 1.21 -18.12
C SER A 407 23.01 1.82 -18.51
N TRP A 408 23.84 2.13 -17.52
CA TRP A 408 25.19 2.65 -17.71
C TRP A 408 26.10 2.18 -16.58
N LYS A 409 27.42 2.19 -16.82
CA LYS A 409 28.41 1.87 -15.79
C LYS A 409 28.84 3.13 -15.04
N ALA A 410 28.85 3.05 -13.72
CA ALA A 410 29.49 4.04 -12.85
C ALA A 410 31.03 3.97 -12.97
N LYS A 411 31.72 4.94 -12.36
CA LYS A 411 33.19 5.03 -12.42
C LYS A 411 33.89 3.80 -11.82
N ASP A 412 33.27 3.16 -10.85
CA ASP A 412 33.73 1.94 -10.18
C ASP A 412 33.28 0.65 -10.89
N GLY A 413 32.53 0.76 -11.99
CA GLY A 413 32.05 -0.36 -12.78
C GLY A 413 30.66 -0.89 -12.38
N LEU A 414 30.03 -0.35 -11.33
CA LEU A 414 28.66 -0.72 -10.96
C LEU A 414 27.70 -0.39 -12.10
N GLU A 415 26.84 -1.34 -12.48
CA GLU A 415 25.77 -1.08 -13.43
C GLU A 415 24.62 -0.35 -12.73
N ILE A 416 24.27 0.83 -13.23
CA ILE A 416 23.14 1.64 -12.76
C ILE A 416 22.04 1.56 -13.80
N THR A 417 20.79 1.46 -13.33
CA THR A 417 19.60 1.50 -14.16
C THR A 417 18.82 2.80 -13.97
N GLY A 418 18.04 3.16 -14.97
CA GLY A 418 17.12 4.29 -14.89
C GLY A 418 16.06 4.23 -15.98
N LEU A 419 15.06 5.11 -15.87
CA LEU A 419 14.00 5.21 -16.85
C LEU A 419 14.19 6.44 -17.73
N LEU A 420 14.23 6.25 -19.04
CA LEU A 420 14.24 7.32 -20.02
C LEU A 420 12.82 7.52 -20.57
N MET A 421 12.16 8.58 -20.13
CA MET A 421 10.91 9.06 -20.74
C MET A 421 11.23 9.90 -21.97
N LEU A 422 10.64 9.52 -23.10
CA LEU A 422 10.81 10.25 -24.35
C LEU A 422 9.83 11.44 -24.44
N PRO A 423 10.11 12.45 -25.26
CA PRO A 423 9.11 13.43 -25.67
C PRO A 423 7.96 12.75 -26.43
N HIS A 424 6.76 13.29 -26.29
CA HIS A 424 5.55 12.78 -26.98
C HIS A 424 5.70 12.71 -28.50
N ASP A 425 6.43 13.66 -29.10
CA ASP A 425 6.70 13.78 -30.53
C ASP A 425 8.14 13.36 -30.89
N TYR A 426 8.70 12.39 -30.17
CA TYR A 426 10.08 11.95 -30.40
C TYR A 426 10.35 11.57 -31.86
N GLN A 427 11.43 12.12 -32.43
CA GLN A 427 11.92 11.86 -33.78
C GLN A 427 13.38 11.44 -33.73
N THR A 428 13.69 10.30 -34.35
CA THR A 428 15.05 9.80 -34.49
C THR A 428 15.96 10.83 -35.16
N GLY A 429 17.12 11.10 -34.57
CA GLY A 429 18.11 12.05 -35.09
C GLY A 429 17.90 13.50 -34.66
N LYS A 430 16.76 13.85 -34.06
CA LYS A 430 16.51 15.19 -33.49
C LYS A 430 17.06 15.27 -32.07
N LYS A 431 17.66 16.41 -31.72
CA LYS A 431 18.12 16.69 -30.35
C LYS A 431 16.98 17.31 -29.53
N TYR A 432 16.88 16.90 -28.27
CA TYR A 432 15.92 17.41 -27.31
C TYR A 432 16.66 17.84 -26.03
N PRO A 433 16.16 18.85 -25.29
CA PRO A 433 16.64 19.10 -23.93
C PRO A 433 16.37 17.87 -23.06
N CYS A 434 17.31 17.53 -22.19
CA CYS A 434 17.19 16.42 -21.26
C CYS A 434 17.11 16.97 -19.84
N ILE A 435 16.10 16.54 -19.08
CA ILE A 435 15.99 16.78 -17.65
C ILE A 435 16.38 15.49 -16.96
N VAL A 436 17.38 15.56 -16.09
CA VAL A 436 17.78 14.42 -15.25
C VAL A 436 17.13 14.62 -13.89
N GLN A 437 16.20 13.74 -13.55
CA GLN A 437 15.59 13.67 -12.24
C GLN A 437 16.21 12.51 -11.47
N ILE A 438 16.93 12.83 -10.40
CA ILE A 438 17.51 11.85 -9.48
C ILE A 438 16.56 11.76 -8.30
N HIS A 439 16.05 10.56 -8.00
CA HIS A 439 15.21 10.39 -6.82
C HIS A 439 16.00 10.73 -5.56
N GLY A 440 15.29 11.18 -4.52
CA GLY A 440 15.88 11.30 -3.19
C GLY A 440 16.27 9.95 -2.61
N GLY A 441 17.00 9.99 -1.50
CA GLY A 441 17.30 8.82 -0.69
C GLY A 441 16.36 8.63 0.52
N PRO A 442 16.75 7.77 1.48
CA PRO A 442 17.96 6.96 1.41
C PRO A 442 17.79 5.75 0.46
N GLU A 443 16.65 5.05 0.45
CA GLU A 443 16.44 3.86 -0.39
C GLU A 443 15.20 3.97 -1.29
N SER A 444 15.40 4.30 -2.56
CA SER A 444 14.32 4.28 -3.54
C SER A 444 14.86 3.97 -4.93
N ALA A 445 13.96 3.67 -5.85
CA ALA A 445 14.23 3.56 -7.27
C ALA A 445 12.99 4.03 -8.03
N TYR A 446 13.20 4.63 -9.21
CA TYR A 446 12.09 4.79 -10.15
C TYR A 446 11.78 3.45 -10.80
N VAL A 447 10.50 3.08 -10.77
CA VAL A 447 9.98 1.85 -11.37
C VAL A 447 8.99 2.17 -12.49
N GLU A 448 9.01 1.36 -13.55
CA GLU A 448 8.17 1.49 -14.74
C GLU A 448 6.69 1.17 -14.49
#